data_AF-K1TSI6-F1
#
_entry.id   AF-K1TSI6-F1
#
_cell.length_a   1.000
_cell.length_b   1.000
_cell.length_c   1.000
_cell.angle_alpha   90.00
_cell.angle_beta   90.00
_cell.angle_gamma   90.00
#
_symmetry.space_group_name_H-M   'P 1'
#
loop_
_entity.id
_entity.type
_entity.pdbx_description
1 polymer ?
#
loop_
_entity_poly.entity_id
_entity_poly.type
_entity_poly.pdbx_seq_one_letter_code
_entity_poly.pdbx_strand_id
1 'polypeptide(L)'
;MLFSSAGENVNEIFKAHSDACVIEGFIDGGPYDRIRRMAEKDDTTTTTLLDRNKIVTDRYYLYLYLPLNSHVGLMFLERKKGQDIHTPMELFLNEILKVRNNIHVERYVPQSIIEDFKDEGIIDSFTFTDTIVSPVLDGNAVEQQESNYDVSVSIKPRAGEAFGYNMLQDALNSVGNFAVNFGNRVKSLSQFRTKKARIQRNNEGYNFSIGDDLKIRPMIEISDEIHDRDNDTLKHDEAYAMVNDLLGQIKDDIYPIQEE
;
A
#
# COMPACT_ATOMS: atom_id res chain seq x y z
N MET A 1 11.86 -14.47 16.53
CA MET A 1 12.09 -14.41 15.07
C MET A 1 12.75 -15.73 14.69
N LEU A 2 12.07 -16.58 13.93
CA LEU A 2 12.55 -17.93 13.63
C LEU A 2 13.19 -17.93 12.25
N PHE A 3 14.51 -17.75 12.20
CA PHE A 3 15.33 -18.07 11.03
C PHE A 3 15.68 -19.55 11.09
N SER A 4 14.71 -20.42 10.79
CA SER A 4 14.99 -21.81 10.43
C SER A 4 13.76 -22.46 9.81
N SER A 5 13.81 -22.69 8.51
CA SER A 5 13.05 -23.73 7.82
C SER A 5 13.79 -25.07 8.01
N ALA A 6 13.03 -26.16 8.11
CA ALA A 6 13.61 -27.49 8.21
C ALA A 6 14.27 -27.88 6.88
N GLY A 7 15.60 -27.98 6.86
CA GLY A 7 16.37 -28.58 5.76
C GLY A 7 17.18 -27.65 4.88
N GLU A 8 17.06 -26.32 5.03
CA GLU A 8 17.89 -25.34 4.34
C GLU A 8 19.11 -24.97 5.20
N ASN A 9 20.29 -24.79 4.58
CA ASN A 9 21.45 -24.32 5.33
C ASN A 9 21.21 -22.87 5.78
N VAL A 10 21.68 -22.50 6.98
CA VAL A 10 21.53 -21.14 7.55
C VAL A 10 22.04 -20.02 6.62
N ASN A 11 22.92 -20.34 5.66
CA ASN A 11 23.47 -19.43 4.64
C ASN A 11 22.64 -19.33 3.34
N GLU A 12 21.51 -20.03 3.23
CA GLU A 12 20.64 -20.01 2.04
C GLU A 12 19.47 -19.03 2.19
N ILE A 13 19.25 -18.49 3.40
CA ILE A 13 18.16 -17.56 3.71
C ILE A 13 18.48 -16.16 3.18
N PHE A 14 19.71 -15.68 3.35
CA PHE A 14 20.16 -14.38 2.87
C PHE A 14 21.54 -14.48 2.21
N LYS A 15 21.71 -13.78 1.10
CA LYS A 15 22.98 -13.58 0.40
C LYS A 15 23.44 -12.13 0.55
N ALA A 16 24.73 -11.97 0.78
CA ALA A 16 25.37 -10.66 0.88
C ALA A 16 26.24 -10.43 -0.36
N HIS A 17 25.95 -9.37 -1.10
CA HIS A 17 26.68 -8.91 -2.27
C HIS A 17 27.43 -7.63 -1.89
N SER A 18 28.57 -7.80 -1.20
CA SER A 18 29.31 -6.70 -0.58
C SER A 18 29.73 -5.63 -1.60
N ASP A 19 30.16 -6.04 -2.80
CA ASP A 19 30.57 -5.12 -3.87
C ASP A 19 29.41 -4.26 -4.40
N ALA A 20 28.18 -4.75 -4.27
CA ALA A 20 26.96 -4.04 -4.65
C ALA A 20 26.30 -3.30 -3.48
N CYS A 21 26.80 -3.43 -2.24
CA CYS A 21 26.13 -2.96 -1.02
C CYS A 21 24.71 -3.55 -0.85
N VAL A 22 24.51 -4.81 -1.22
CA VAL A 22 23.20 -5.48 -1.25
C VAL A 22 23.16 -6.67 -0.28
N ILE A 23 22.03 -6.83 0.41
CA ILE A 23 21.66 -8.03 1.16
C ILE A 23 20.27 -8.45 0.70
N GLU A 24 20.10 -9.69 0.27
CA GLU A 24 18.82 -10.15 -0.28
C GLU A 24 18.55 -11.62 0.04
N GLY A 25 17.29 -12.04 -0.02
CA GLY A 25 16.90 -13.44 0.16
C GLY A 25 15.49 -13.57 0.70
N PHE A 26 15.21 -14.65 1.44
CA PHE A 26 13.88 -14.97 1.92
C PHE A 26 13.74 -14.82 3.43
N ILE A 27 12.54 -14.42 3.87
CA ILE A 27 12.15 -14.41 5.28
C ILE A 27 10.81 -15.11 5.46
N ASP A 28 10.71 -15.92 6.51
CA ASP A 28 9.45 -16.54 6.89
C ASP A 28 8.77 -15.67 7.96
N GLY A 29 7.64 -15.07 7.60
CA GLY A 29 6.92 -14.09 8.40
C GLY A 29 5.44 -14.38 8.52
N GLY A 30 4.82 -14.01 9.64
CA GLY A 30 3.38 -14.18 9.82
C GLY A 30 2.88 -13.65 11.17
N PRO A 31 1.56 -13.42 11.32
CA PRO A 31 1.00 -12.94 12.58
C PRO A 31 1.27 -13.92 13.74
N TYR A 32 1.96 -13.44 14.77
CA TYR A 32 2.31 -14.16 16.00
C TYR A 32 1.18 -14.14 17.05
N ASP A 33 1.21 -15.08 18.01
CA ASP A 33 0.32 -15.18 19.18
C ASP A 33 -1.19 -15.20 18.86
N ARG A 34 -1.58 -15.89 17.78
CA ARG A 34 -2.99 -16.09 17.42
C ARG A 34 -3.32 -17.58 17.43
N ILE A 35 -4.36 -17.95 18.17
CA ILE A 35 -4.99 -19.27 18.03
C ILE A 35 -5.70 -19.29 16.68
N ARG A 36 -5.36 -20.25 15.82
CA ARG A 36 -5.99 -20.41 14.51
C ARG A 36 -6.67 -21.76 14.40
N ARG A 37 -7.67 -21.85 13.52
CA ARG A 37 -8.28 -23.12 13.12
C ARG A 37 -7.96 -23.34 11.65
N MET A 38 -7.44 -24.52 11.34
CA MET A 38 -7.30 -25.02 9.98
C MET A 38 -8.47 -25.93 9.68
N ALA A 39 -9.00 -25.86 8.47
CA ALA A 39 -9.95 -26.80 7.93
C ALA A 39 -9.57 -27.01 6.47
N GLU A 40 -9.96 -28.15 5.88
CA GLU A 40 -9.86 -28.27 4.44
C GLU A 40 -10.86 -27.31 3.79
N LYS A 41 -10.45 -26.68 2.69
CA LYS A 41 -11.31 -25.72 1.98
C LYS A 41 -12.63 -26.36 1.55
N ASP A 42 -12.56 -27.63 1.17
CA ASP A 42 -13.69 -28.39 0.63
C ASP A 42 -14.41 -29.24 1.71
N ASP A 43 -13.87 -29.31 2.93
CA ASP A 43 -14.53 -29.91 4.10
C ASP A 43 -14.22 -29.13 5.39
N THR A 44 -15.19 -28.31 5.80
CA THR A 44 -15.10 -27.50 7.02
C THR A 44 -15.63 -28.21 8.27
N THR A 45 -16.07 -29.47 8.17
CA THR A 45 -16.63 -30.22 9.30
C THR A 45 -15.55 -30.70 10.26
N THR A 46 -14.33 -30.91 9.74
CA THR A 46 -13.14 -31.21 10.51
C THR A 46 -12.27 -29.96 10.62
N THR A 47 -11.94 -29.57 11.86
CA THR A 47 -11.05 -28.43 12.10
C THR A 47 -9.93 -28.83 13.03
N THR A 48 -8.70 -28.48 12.66
CA THR A 48 -7.51 -28.65 13.50
C THR A 48 -7.17 -27.33 14.17
N LEU A 49 -7.01 -27.34 15.48
CA LEU A 49 -6.56 -26.16 16.23
C LEU A 49 -5.03 -26.03 16.08
N LEU A 50 -4.58 -24.87 15.61
CA LEU A 50 -3.22 -24.41 15.79
C LEU A 50 -3.15 -23.68 17.13
N ASP A 51 -2.52 -24.32 18.11
CA ASP A 51 -2.26 -23.73 19.41
C ASP A 51 -1.20 -22.60 19.32
N ARG A 52 -0.97 -21.92 20.44
CA ARG A 52 -0.06 -20.76 20.50
C ARG A 52 1.42 -21.11 20.26
N ASN A 53 1.78 -22.39 20.28
CA ASN A 53 3.15 -22.86 20.02
C ASN A 53 3.39 -23.16 18.54
N LYS A 54 2.35 -23.07 17.70
CA LYS A 54 2.46 -23.24 16.24
C LYS A 54 2.24 -21.91 15.54
N ILE A 55 3.00 -21.69 14.48
CA ILE A 55 2.87 -20.50 13.63
C ILE A 55 2.60 -20.93 12.20
N VAL A 56 1.77 -20.14 11.52
CA VAL A 56 1.64 -20.17 10.06
C VAL A 56 2.40 -18.97 9.54
N THR A 57 3.46 -19.24 8.80
CA THR A 57 4.29 -18.24 8.15
C THR A 57 4.11 -18.34 6.65
N ASP A 58 4.16 -17.19 6.00
CA ASP A 58 4.39 -17.10 4.56
C ASP A 58 5.86 -16.73 4.35
N ARG A 59 6.44 -17.19 3.24
CA ARG A 59 7.79 -16.83 2.83
C ARG A 59 7.72 -15.59 1.95
N TYR A 60 8.55 -14.60 2.24
CA TYR A 60 8.65 -13.32 1.52
C TYR A 60 10.06 -13.10 1.01
N TYR A 61 10.19 -12.59 -0.21
CA TYR A 61 11.46 -12.07 -0.71
C TYR A 61 11.75 -10.67 -0.15
N LEU A 62 12.97 -10.46 0.35
CA LEU A 62 13.49 -9.20 0.86
C LEU A 62 14.78 -8.85 0.14
N TYR A 63 14.91 -7.60 -0.27
CA TYR A 63 16.14 -7.05 -0.83
C TYR A 63 16.45 -5.70 -0.19
N LEU A 64 17.67 -5.53 0.31
CA LEU A 64 18.16 -4.34 0.98
C LEU A 64 19.37 -3.79 0.23
N TYR A 65 19.28 -2.54 -0.22
CA TYR A 65 20.42 -1.77 -0.74
C TYR A 65 20.85 -0.73 0.29
N LEU A 66 22.07 -0.87 0.81
CA LEU A 66 22.59 -0.07 1.92
C LEU A 66 23.93 0.59 1.54
N PRO A 67 23.93 1.66 0.72
CA PRO A 67 25.16 2.31 0.30
C PRO A 67 25.88 2.96 1.48
N LEU A 68 27.20 2.74 1.58
CA LEU A 68 28.01 3.13 2.75
C LEU A 68 28.03 4.64 3.04
N ASN A 69 27.86 5.48 2.01
CA ASN A 69 27.91 6.94 2.14
C ASN A 69 26.52 7.59 2.20
N SER A 70 25.51 6.85 2.65
CA SER A 70 24.13 7.33 2.73
C SER A 70 23.49 7.03 4.07
N HIS A 71 22.61 7.93 4.51
CA HIS A 71 21.70 7.69 5.64
C HIS A 71 20.36 7.07 5.20
N VAL A 72 20.15 6.93 3.90
CA VAL A 72 18.97 6.33 3.28
C VAL A 72 19.37 5.02 2.61
N GLY A 73 18.67 3.94 2.97
CA GLY A 73 18.74 2.64 2.29
C GLY A 73 17.44 2.35 1.55
N LEU A 74 17.49 1.46 0.57
CA LEU A 74 16.30 1.01 -0.15
C LEU A 74 15.96 -0.42 0.25
N MET A 75 14.68 -0.63 0.51
CA MET A 75 14.13 -1.93 0.83
C MET A 75 13.03 -2.27 -0.19
N PHE A 76 13.22 -3.39 -0.87
CA PHE A 76 12.18 -4.02 -1.67
C PHE A 76 11.68 -5.23 -0.91
N LEU A 77 10.36 -5.32 -0.80
CA LEU A 77 9.70 -6.32 0.01
C LEU A 77 8.53 -6.88 -0.78
N GLU A 78 8.55 -8.19 -0.97
CA GLU A 78 7.43 -8.91 -1.56
C GLU A 78 6.17 -8.66 -0.74
N ARG A 79 5.07 -8.38 -1.43
CA ARG A 79 3.78 -8.20 -0.80
C ARG A 79 2.89 -9.40 -1.09
N LYS A 80 2.43 -10.06 -0.04
CA LYS A 80 1.36 -11.08 -0.13
C LYS A 80 0.00 -10.50 0.24
N LYS A 81 -1.03 -10.91 -0.50
CA LYS A 81 -2.39 -10.39 -0.34
C LYS A 81 -2.94 -10.71 1.05
N GLY A 82 -3.44 -9.70 1.76
CA GLY A 82 -4.09 -9.87 3.07
C GLY A 82 -3.14 -9.95 4.26
N GLN A 83 -1.83 -9.83 4.06
CA GLN A 83 -0.83 -9.74 5.13
C GLN A 83 -0.22 -8.34 5.16
N ASP A 84 -0.05 -7.80 6.36
CA ASP A 84 0.75 -6.60 6.62
C ASP A 84 1.97 -7.02 7.42
N ILE A 85 3.15 -6.78 6.86
CA ILE A 85 4.44 -7.14 7.46
C ILE A 85 5.28 -5.92 7.79
N HIS A 86 4.73 -4.70 7.72
CA HIS A 86 5.45 -3.46 8.00
C HIS A 86 6.07 -3.44 9.41
N THR A 87 5.26 -3.62 10.46
CA THR A 87 5.76 -3.62 11.85
C THR A 87 6.78 -4.73 12.11
N PRO A 88 6.54 -6.00 11.70
CA PRO A 88 7.57 -7.03 11.77
C PRO A 88 8.88 -6.65 11.08
N MET A 89 8.82 -5.98 9.93
CA MET A 89 10.01 -5.57 9.18
C MET A 89 10.78 -4.45 9.86
N GLU A 90 10.11 -3.44 10.40
CA GLU A 90 10.78 -2.40 11.19
C GLU A 90 11.52 -2.98 12.39
N LEU A 91 10.90 -3.91 13.12
CA LEU A 91 11.54 -4.60 14.25
C LEU A 91 12.74 -5.42 13.80
N PHE A 92 12.60 -6.18 12.70
CA PHE A 92 13.68 -6.95 12.10
C PHE A 92 14.87 -6.07 11.72
N LEU A 93 14.64 -4.98 10.98
CA LEU A 93 15.70 -4.07 10.55
C LEU A 93 16.44 -3.45 11.73
N ASN A 94 15.72 -3.03 12.79
CA ASN A 94 16.35 -2.50 13.99
C ASN A 94 17.21 -3.56 14.71
N GLU A 95 16.80 -4.83 14.68
CA GLU A 95 17.56 -5.95 15.26
C GLU A 95 18.82 -6.27 14.44
N ILE A 96 18.73 -6.31 13.10
CA ILE A 96 19.85 -6.72 12.25
C ILE A 96 20.87 -5.62 12.01
N LEU A 97 20.45 -4.37 11.81
CA LEU A 97 21.36 -3.28 11.49
C LEU A 97 22.02 -2.68 12.73
N LYS A 98 21.47 -2.91 13.93
CA LYS A 98 22.04 -2.49 15.23
C LYS A 98 22.55 -1.04 15.23
N VAL A 99 21.85 -0.16 14.54
CA VAL A 99 22.21 1.25 14.40
C VAL A 99 21.93 2.00 15.71
N ARG A 100 22.71 3.05 15.97
CA ARG A 100 22.55 3.88 17.18
C ARG A 100 21.22 4.65 17.22
N ASN A 101 20.66 4.94 16.04
CA ASN A 101 19.40 5.65 15.88
C ASN A 101 18.32 4.66 15.42
N ASN A 102 17.06 4.93 15.77
CA ASN A 102 15.94 4.12 15.28
C ASN A 102 15.84 4.21 13.76
N ILE A 103 15.63 3.06 13.12
CA ILE A 103 15.31 3.00 11.69
C ILE A 103 13.86 3.43 11.51
N HIS A 104 13.65 4.37 10.60
CA HIS A 104 12.33 4.72 10.10
C HIS A 104 12.14 4.10 8.72
N VAL A 105 11.09 3.30 8.56
CA VAL A 105 10.72 2.74 7.26
C VAL A 105 9.55 3.55 6.74
N GLU A 106 9.70 4.09 5.53
CA GLU A 106 8.62 4.76 4.83
C GLU A 106 8.47 4.19 3.42
N ARG A 107 7.25 4.25 2.89
CA ARG A 107 6.98 3.80 1.54
C ARG A 107 7.43 4.87 0.55
N TYR A 108 8.35 4.50 -0.31
CA TYR A 108 8.73 5.28 -1.49
C TYR A 108 7.87 4.89 -2.70
N VAL A 109 7.51 5.88 -3.52
CA VAL A 109 6.86 5.67 -4.82
C VAL A 109 7.68 6.43 -5.86
N PRO A 110 8.29 5.74 -6.83
CA PRO A 110 9.08 6.38 -7.88
C PRO A 110 8.27 7.41 -8.65
N GLN A 111 8.90 8.53 -9.01
CA GLN A 111 8.23 9.61 -9.76
C GLN A 111 7.79 9.14 -11.14
N SER A 112 8.57 8.29 -11.79
CA SER A 112 8.21 7.66 -13.07
C SER A 112 6.84 6.99 -13.01
N ILE A 113 6.54 6.26 -11.93
CA ILE A 113 5.23 5.61 -11.76
C ILE A 113 4.12 6.67 -11.55
N ILE A 114 4.39 7.75 -10.83
CA ILE A 114 3.41 8.82 -10.64
C ILE A 114 3.08 9.50 -11.97
N GLU A 115 4.09 9.82 -12.78
CA GLU A 115 3.92 10.45 -14.09
C GLU A 115 3.22 9.51 -15.08
N ASP A 116 3.59 8.23 -15.09
CA ASP A 116 2.88 7.17 -15.84
C ASP A 116 1.36 7.17 -15.56
N PHE A 117 0.98 7.30 -14.28
CA PHE A 117 -0.44 7.40 -13.91
C PHE A 117 -1.06 8.72 -14.34
N LYS A 118 -0.33 9.84 -14.33
CA LYS A 118 -0.87 11.12 -14.84
C LYS A 118 -1.07 11.09 -16.35
N ASP A 119 -0.18 10.44 -17.09
CA ASP A 119 -0.18 10.40 -18.55
C ASP A 119 -1.22 9.42 -19.11
N GLU A 120 -1.28 8.20 -18.55
CA GLU A 120 -2.15 7.13 -19.07
C GLU A 120 -3.39 6.87 -18.21
N GLY A 121 -3.42 7.38 -16.98
CA GLY A 121 -4.50 7.12 -16.03
C GLY A 121 -5.76 7.93 -16.35
N ILE A 122 -6.91 7.29 -16.12
CA ILE A 122 -8.23 7.91 -16.22
C ILE A 122 -8.82 8.20 -14.84
N ILE A 123 -9.44 9.36 -14.68
CA ILE A 123 -10.24 9.70 -13.52
C ILE A 123 -11.62 9.07 -13.68
N ASP A 124 -11.97 8.15 -12.79
CA ASP A 124 -13.21 7.38 -12.89
C ASP A 124 -14.21 7.71 -11.77
N SER A 125 -13.78 8.43 -10.74
CA SER A 125 -14.69 8.89 -9.69
C SER A 125 -14.15 10.05 -8.87
N PHE A 126 -15.10 10.81 -8.32
CA PHE A 126 -14.91 11.80 -7.28
C PHE A 126 -15.67 11.37 -6.03
N THR A 127 -15.10 11.67 -4.86
CA THR A 127 -15.76 11.49 -3.57
C THR A 127 -15.59 12.75 -2.74
N PHE A 128 -16.70 13.33 -2.32
CA PHE A 128 -16.76 14.50 -1.45
C PHE A 128 -17.33 14.07 -0.10
N THR A 129 -16.61 14.33 0.99
CA THR A 129 -17.03 13.92 2.33
C THR A 129 -17.04 15.09 3.29
N ASP A 130 -18.09 15.17 4.10
CA ASP A 130 -18.25 16.17 5.14
C ASP A 130 -19.10 15.65 6.30
N THR A 131 -19.14 16.40 7.39
CA THR A 131 -20.01 16.13 8.54
C THR A 131 -21.07 17.24 8.62
N ILE A 132 -22.33 16.86 8.68
CA ILE A 132 -23.45 17.79 8.87
C ILE A 132 -24.06 17.60 10.25
N VAL A 133 -24.55 18.69 10.84
CA VAL A 133 -25.27 18.67 12.11
C VAL A 133 -26.74 18.90 11.82
N SER A 134 -27.60 18.00 12.30
CA SER A 134 -29.06 18.13 12.20
C SER A 134 -29.73 17.83 13.54
N PRO A 135 -30.76 18.61 13.93
CA PRO A 135 -31.57 18.27 15.10
C PRO A 135 -32.38 17.00 14.83
N VAL A 136 -32.44 16.12 15.83
CA VAL A 136 -33.37 14.98 15.86
C VAL A 136 -34.46 15.33 16.85
N LEU A 137 -35.71 15.29 16.39
CA LEU A 137 -36.86 15.42 17.27
C LEU A 137 -37.09 14.08 17.96
N ASP A 138 -36.68 13.97 19.22
CA ASP A 138 -37.15 12.88 20.07
C ASP A 138 -38.57 13.22 20.54
N GLY A 139 -39.53 12.36 20.25
CA GLY A 139 -40.97 12.63 20.34
C GLY A 139 -41.48 12.99 21.74
N ASN A 140 -40.62 12.91 22.77
CA ASN A 140 -40.94 13.21 24.17
C ASN A 140 -39.95 14.19 24.85
N ALA A 141 -38.98 14.78 24.14
CA ALA A 141 -37.95 15.62 24.76
C ALA A 141 -38.22 17.13 24.59
N VAL A 142 -38.04 17.88 25.69
CA VAL A 142 -38.12 19.36 25.74
C VAL A 142 -36.88 20.02 25.10
N GLU A 143 -35.79 19.27 24.95
CA GLU A 143 -34.52 19.73 24.36
C GLU A 143 -34.27 19.07 23.01
N GLN A 144 -33.87 19.87 22.01
CA GLN A 144 -33.46 19.38 20.69
C GLN A 144 -32.08 18.73 20.81
N GLN A 145 -31.99 17.43 20.53
CA GLN A 145 -30.70 16.75 20.47
C GLN A 145 -30.10 16.95 19.06
N GLU A 146 -28.94 17.60 18.97
CA GLU A 146 -28.18 17.69 17.73
C GLU A 146 -27.45 16.37 17.49
N SER A 147 -27.57 15.83 16.27
CA SER A 147 -26.83 14.66 15.82
C SER A 147 -25.92 15.02 14.64
N ASN A 148 -24.72 14.44 14.66
CA ASN A 148 -23.75 14.57 13.57
C ASN A 148 -23.95 13.41 12.59
N TYR A 149 -23.96 13.74 11.30
CA TYR A 149 -24.06 12.77 10.21
C TYR A 149 -22.89 12.97 9.27
N ASP A 150 -22.13 11.90 9.06
CA ASP A 150 -21.12 11.88 8.00
C ASP A 150 -21.81 11.63 6.66
N VAL A 151 -21.56 12.53 5.71
CA VAL A 151 -22.13 12.48 4.37
C VAL A 151 -21.01 12.28 3.37
N SER A 152 -21.23 11.34 2.45
CA SER A 152 -20.36 11.10 1.31
C SER A 152 -21.15 11.18 0.01
N VAL A 153 -20.67 11.99 -0.93
CA VAL A 153 -21.22 12.11 -2.27
C VAL A 153 -20.20 11.53 -3.24
N SER A 154 -20.59 10.48 -3.97
CA SER A 154 -19.76 9.85 -5.00
C SER A 154 -20.31 10.16 -6.38
N ILE A 155 -19.44 10.64 -7.26
CA ILE A 155 -19.79 11.01 -8.64
C ILE A 155 -18.86 10.23 -9.56
N LYS A 156 -19.43 9.61 -10.58
CA LYS A 156 -18.70 8.84 -11.58
C LYS A 156 -19.08 9.31 -12.99
N PRO A 157 -18.13 9.49 -13.91
CA PRO A 157 -18.44 9.62 -15.32
C PRO A 157 -19.23 8.40 -15.80
N ARG A 158 -20.05 8.56 -16.85
CA ARG A 158 -20.71 7.39 -17.45
C ARG A 158 -19.67 6.51 -18.14
N ALA A 159 -20.06 5.28 -18.45
CA ALA A 159 -19.19 4.35 -19.18
C ALA A 159 -18.71 4.99 -20.50
N GLY A 160 -17.39 5.04 -20.70
CA GLY A 160 -16.75 5.67 -21.86
C GLY A 160 -16.53 7.18 -21.75
N GLU A 161 -16.95 7.84 -20.67
CA GLU A 161 -16.77 9.29 -20.44
C GLU A 161 -15.69 9.61 -19.41
N ALA A 162 -14.89 8.61 -19.01
CA ALA A 162 -13.73 8.85 -18.16
C ALA A 162 -12.70 9.70 -18.90
N PHE A 163 -11.94 10.50 -18.16
CA PHE A 163 -11.05 11.52 -18.73
C PHE A 163 -9.68 11.46 -18.06
N GLY A 164 -8.65 11.93 -18.76
CA GLY A 164 -7.27 11.93 -18.26
C GLY A 164 -7.04 12.86 -17.07
N TYR A 165 -5.94 12.64 -16.34
CA TYR A 165 -5.57 13.45 -15.17
C TYR A 165 -5.42 14.95 -15.49
N ASN A 166 -4.98 15.29 -16.70
CA ASN A 166 -4.86 16.67 -17.17
C ASN A 166 -6.17 17.48 -17.13
N MET A 167 -7.33 16.82 -17.25
CA MET A 167 -8.66 17.45 -17.18
C MET A 167 -9.24 17.49 -15.76
N LEU A 168 -8.52 17.01 -14.75
CA LEU A 168 -8.99 16.92 -13.37
C LEU A 168 -9.51 18.25 -12.83
N GLN A 169 -8.76 19.34 -13.04
CA GLN A 169 -9.13 20.64 -12.50
C GLN A 169 -10.39 21.20 -13.14
N ASP A 170 -10.56 21.04 -14.46
CA ASP A 170 -11.76 21.48 -15.17
C ASP A 170 -12.99 20.67 -14.76
N ALA A 171 -12.84 19.35 -14.63
CA ALA A 171 -13.88 18.48 -14.12
C ALA A 171 -14.27 18.86 -12.68
N LEU A 172 -13.30 19.19 -11.82
CA LEU A 172 -13.56 19.65 -10.45
C LEU A 172 -14.26 21.00 -10.39
N ASN A 173 -13.93 21.92 -11.29
CA ASN A 173 -14.63 23.20 -11.38
C ASN A 173 -16.11 22.98 -11.77
N SER A 174 -16.38 22.03 -12.66
CA SER A 174 -17.75 21.67 -13.05
C SER A 174 -18.51 20.97 -11.91
N VAL A 175 -17.97 19.86 -11.42
CA VAL A 175 -18.62 19.01 -10.40
C VAL A 175 -18.68 19.70 -9.04
N GLY A 176 -17.67 20.49 -8.69
CA GLY A 176 -17.60 21.23 -7.43
C GLY A 176 -18.73 22.24 -7.24
N ASN A 177 -19.33 22.73 -8.33
CA ASN A 177 -20.46 23.65 -8.30
C ASN A 177 -21.80 22.95 -8.06
N PHE A 178 -21.85 21.61 -8.06
CA PHE A 178 -23.07 20.90 -7.71
C PHE A 178 -23.43 21.19 -6.25
N ALA A 179 -24.73 21.36 -6.00
CA ALA A 179 -25.25 21.69 -4.69
C ALA A 179 -26.04 20.51 -4.12
N VAL A 180 -25.83 20.24 -2.84
CA VAL A 180 -26.60 19.26 -2.07
C VAL A 180 -27.41 20.00 -1.01
N ASN A 181 -28.68 19.63 -0.92
CA ASN A 181 -29.60 20.19 0.05
C ASN A 181 -29.67 19.28 1.28
N PHE A 182 -29.40 19.87 2.45
CA PHE A 182 -29.52 19.24 3.76
C PHE A 182 -30.60 19.98 4.56
N GLY A 183 -31.86 19.61 4.36
CA GLY A 183 -33.00 20.38 4.86
C GLY A 183 -32.99 21.79 4.30
N ASN A 184 -32.87 22.80 5.16
CA ASN A 184 -32.83 24.23 4.77
C ASN A 184 -31.42 24.75 4.44
N ARG A 185 -30.39 23.90 4.54
CA ARG A 185 -29.01 24.27 4.23
C ARG A 185 -28.66 23.77 2.83
N VAL A 186 -28.07 24.63 2.03
CA VAL A 186 -27.50 24.29 0.71
C VAL A 186 -25.99 24.34 0.83
N LYS A 187 -25.31 23.29 0.39
CA LYS A 187 -23.84 23.24 0.37
C LYS A 187 -23.35 22.77 -0.98
N SER A 188 -22.42 23.52 -1.57
CA SER A 188 -21.74 23.09 -2.80
C SER A 188 -20.68 22.03 -2.50
N LEU A 189 -20.41 21.12 -3.45
CA LEU A 189 -19.40 20.07 -3.27
C LEU A 189 -17.99 20.65 -3.09
N SER A 190 -17.71 21.81 -3.69
CA SER A 190 -16.45 22.54 -3.47
C SER A 190 -16.24 22.97 -2.01
N GLN A 191 -17.31 23.13 -1.23
CA GLN A 191 -17.24 23.47 0.19
C GLN A 191 -17.10 22.26 1.13
N PHE A 192 -17.09 21.03 0.60
CA PHE A 192 -16.92 19.83 1.42
C PHE A 192 -15.50 19.77 1.99
N ARG A 193 -15.38 19.34 3.25
CA ARG A 193 -14.10 19.22 3.97
C ARG A 193 -13.08 18.38 3.22
N THR A 194 -13.49 17.19 2.77
CA THR A 194 -12.60 16.23 2.11
C THR A 194 -13.03 16.03 0.68
N LYS A 195 -12.05 16.10 -0.24
CA LYS A 195 -12.25 15.86 -1.67
C LYS A 195 -11.23 14.82 -2.12
N LYS A 196 -11.70 13.74 -2.72
CA LYS A 196 -10.87 12.67 -3.26
C LYS A 196 -11.27 12.38 -4.69
N ALA A 197 -10.30 12.00 -5.50
CA ALA A 197 -10.53 11.42 -6.81
C ALA A 197 -9.93 10.01 -6.83
N ARG A 198 -10.41 9.19 -7.75
CA ARG A 198 -9.81 7.90 -8.06
C ARG A 198 -9.26 7.96 -9.48
N ILE A 199 -8.00 7.59 -9.61
CA ILE A 199 -7.34 7.38 -10.89
C ILE A 199 -7.21 5.88 -11.15
N GLN A 200 -7.40 5.44 -12.39
CA GLN A 200 -7.30 4.05 -12.79
C GLN A 200 -6.44 3.89 -14.04
N ARG A 201 -5.58 2.87 -14.04
CA ARG A 201 -4.76 2.41 -15.18
C ARG A 201 -4.72 0.88 -15.13
N ASN A 202 -4.90 0.19 -16.26
CA ASN A 202 -4.78 -1.27 -16.35
C ASN A 202 -5.53 -2.07 -15.26
N ASN A 203 -6.75 -1.65 -14.92
CA ASN A 203 -7.60 -2.17 -13.84
C ASN A 203 -7.09 -1.94 -12.40
N GLU A 204 -5.91 -1.37 -12.22
CA GLU A 204 -5.47 -0.84 -10.94
C GLU A 204 -6.04 0.56 -10.74
N GLY A 205 -6.55 0.85 -9.54
CA GLY A 205 -6.97 2.22 -9.26
C GLY A 205 -6.79 2.64 -7.82
N TYR A 206 -6.43 3.91 -7.67
CA TYR A 206 -5.95 4.50 -6.44
C TYR A 206 -6.74 5.76 -6.13
N ASN A 207 -7.23 5.84 -4.90
CA ASN A 207 -7.82 7.07 -4.38
C ASN A 207 -6.70 8.01 -3.94
N PHE A 208 -6.82 9.29 -4.29
CA PHE A 208 -5.92 10.34 -3.85
C PHE A 208 -6.71 11.57 -3.39
N SER A 209 -6.13 12.34 -2.47
CA SER A 209 -6.71 13.59 -2.01
C SER A 209 -6.49 14.69 -3.05
N ILE A 210 -7.51 15.49 -3.30
CA ILE A 210 -7.46 16.59 -4.26
C ILE A 210 -6.95 17.85 -3.56
N GLY A 211 -5.95 18.51 -4.14
CA GLY A 211 -5.32 19.72 -3.60
C GLY A 211 -3.82 19.56 -3.30
N ASP A 212 -3.34 18.33 -3.27
CA ASP A 212 -1.92 17.98 -3.29
C ASP A 212 -1.53 17.45 -4.69
N ASP A 213 -0.23 17.30 -4.94
CA ASP A 213 0.26 16.45 -6.03
C ASP A 213 -0.33 15.03 -5.93
N LEU A 214 -0.36 14.31 -7.06
CA LEU A 214 -0.90 12.95 -7.15
C LEU A 214 -0.18 11.98 -6.19
N LYS A 215 -0.70 11.84 -4.97
CA LYS A 215 -0.19 10.93 -3.95
C LYS A 215 -0.93 9.59 -4.00
N ILE A 216 -0.42 8.69 -4.84
CA ILE A 216 -0.89 7.32 -4.96
C ILE A 216 0.10 6.34 -4.33
N ARG A 217 -0.34 5.09 -4.12
CA ARG A 217 0.49 4.02 -3.54
C ARG A 217 0.46 2.78 -4.44
N PRO A 218 1.01 2.89 -5.66
CA PRO A 218 1.00 1.82 -6.65
C PRO A 218 1.87 0.65 -6.22
N MET A 219 1.46 -0.54 -6.62
CA MET A 219 2.22 -1.77 -6.41
C MET A 219 2.82 -2.19 -7.73
N ILE A 220 4.02 -2.75 -7.68
CA ILE A 220 4.66 -3.31 -8.87
C ILE A 220 4.17 -4.74 -8.96
N GLU A 221 3.45 -5.06 -10.02
CA GLU A 221 3.02 -6.43 -10.29
C GLU A 221 4.25 -7.30 -10.59
N ILE A 222 4.28 -8.48 -9.97
CA ILE A 222 5.29 -9.50 -10.22
C ILE A 222 4.63 -10.53 -11.13
N SER A 223 5.28 -10.88 -12.23
CA SER A 223 4.77 -11.89 -13.16
C SER A 223 4.59 -13.24 -12.46
N ASP A 224 3.49 -13.93 -12.76
CA ASP A 224 3.24 -15.31 -12.31
C ASP A 224 4.36 -16.27 -12.76
N GLU A 225 5.09 -15.93 -13.82
CA GLU A 225 6.22 -16.73 -14.32
C GLU A 225 7.41 -16.77 -13.36
N ILE A 226 7.57 -15.72 -12.53
CA ILE A 226 8.64 -15.60 -11.53
C ILE A 226 8.28 -16.39 -10.27
N HIS A 227 7.03 -16.84 -10.12
CA HIS A 227 6.61 -17.65 -8.99
C HIS A 227 6.90 -19.14 -9.23
N ASP A 228 7.36 -19.80 -8.18
CA ASP A 228 7.40 -21.24 -8.07
C ASP A 228 5.96 -21.75 -7.85
N ARG A 229 5.54 -22.65 -8.75
CA ARG A 229 4.16 -23.16 -8.79
C ARG A 229 3.82 -24.08 -7.63
N ASP A 230 4.82 -24.68 -6.99
CA ASP A 230 4.61 -25.69 -5.96
C ASP A 230 4.45 -25.09 -4.57
N ASN A 231 5.03 -23.90 -4.33
CA ASN A 231 5.10 -23.29 -3.00
C ASN A 231 4.77 -21.79 -2.94
N ASP A 232 4.38 -21.16 -4.07
CA ASP A 232 4.03 -19.74 -4.13
C ASP A 232 5.17 -18.81 -3.64
N THR A 233 6.42 -19.21 -3.89
CA THR A 233 7.61 -18.39 -3.58
C THR A 233 8.21 -17.81 -4.86
N LEU A 234 8.86 -16.65 -4.79
CA LEU A 234 9.58 -16.16 -5.96
C LEU A 234 10.79 -17.04 -6.25
N LYS A 235 11.09 -17.27 -7.52
CA LYS A 235 12.34 -17.88 -7.94
C LYS A 235 13.46 -16.88 -7.69
N HIS A 236 14.40 -17.28 -6.84
CA HIS A 236 15.46 -16.43 -6.31
C HIS A 236 16.18 -15.58 -7.38
N ASP A 237 16.74 -16.20 -8.42
CA ASP A 237 17.58 -15.49 -9.41
C ASP A 237 16.76 -14.55 -10.29
N GLU A 238 15.51 -14.93 -10.61
CA GLU A 238 14.58 -14.09 -11.38
C GLU A 238 14.13 -12.87 -10.55
N ALA A 239 13.84 -13.07 -9.25
CA ALA A 239 13.52 -12.00 -8.32
C ALA A 239 14.70 -11.02 -8.13
N TYR A 240 15.91 -11.54 -7.92
CA TYR A 240 17.12 -10.73 -7.80
C TYR A 240 17.37 -9.89 -9.06
N ALA A 241 17.22 -10.47 -10.25
CA ALA A 241 17.38 -9.75 -11.51
C ALA A 241 16.34 -8.63 -11.67
N MET A 242 15.07 -8.93 -11.40
CA MET A 242 13.98 -7.94 -11.46
C MET A 242 14.21 -6.78 -10.50
N VAL A 243 14.58 -7.06 -9.24
CA VAL A 243 14.77 -6.02 -8.23
C VAL A 243 16.03 -5.19 -8.51
N ASN A 244 17.09 -5.77 -9.07
CA ASN A 244 18.26 -4.99 -9.50
C ASN A 244 17.94 -4.00 -10.62
N ASP A 245 17.13 -4.41 -11.60
CA ASP A 245 16.71 -3.51 -12.67
C ASP A 245 15.89 -2.34 -12.10
N LEU A 246 14.92 -2.65 -11.23
CA LEU A 246 14.13 -1.64 -10.53
C LEU A 246 15.00 -0.72 -9.66
N LEU A 247 15.97 -1.26 -8.94
CA LEU A 247 16.95 -0.46 -8.19
C LEU A 247 17.67 0.51 -9.12
N GLY A 248 18.14 0.06 -10.28
CA GLY A 248 18.80 0.91 -11.26
C GLY A 248 17.93 2.07 -11.73
N GLN A 249 16.63 1.83 -11.93
CA GLN A 249 15.68 2.87 -12.35
C GLN A 249 15.42 3.94 -11.27
N ILE A 250 15.45 3.58 -9.98
CA ILE A 250 15.06 4.50 -8.90
C ILE A 250 16.26 5.07 -8.14
N LYS A 251 17.46 4.55 -8.38
CA LYS A 251 18.66 4.94 -7.65
C LYS A 251 18.95 6.44 -7.82
N ASP A 252 18.82 6.94 -9.04
CA ASP A 252 19.13 8.32 -9.39
C ASP A 252 18.12 9.31 -8.80
N ASP A 253 16.87 8.87 -8.55
CA ASP A 253 15.86 9.68 -7.87
C ASP A 253 16.23 9.95 -6.39
N ILE A 254 16.95 9.02 -5.75
CA ILE A 254 17.14 8.98 -4.29
C ILE A 254 18.57 9.36 -3.90
N TYR A 255 19.54 9.01 -4.74
CA TYR A 255 20.94 9.31 -4.54
C TYR A 255 21.44 10.20 -5.67
N PRO A 256 21.02 11.48 -5.71
CA PRO A 256 21.48 12.40 -6.74
C PRO A 256 23.00 12.47 -6.71
N ILE A 257 23.62 12.34 -7.88
CA ILE A 257 25.06 12.49 -8.05
C ILE A 257 25.41 13.90 -7.57
N GLN A 258 26.20 14.00 -6.50
CA GLN A 258 26.82 15.27 -6.15
C GLN A 258 27.89 15.53 -7.21
N GLU A 259 27.66 16.51 -8.07
CA GLU A 259 28.72 17.04 -8.93
C GLU A 259 29.83 17.60 -8.01
N GLU A 260 31.01 16.99 -8.06
CA GLU A 260 32.24 17.53 -7.47
C GLU A 260 32.78 18.72 -8.27
#